data_AF-A0A961XAN5-F1
#
_entry.id   AF-A0A961XAN5-F1
#
_cell.length_a   1.000
_cell.length_b   1.000
_cell.length_c   1.000
_cell.angle_alpha   90.00
_cell.angle_beta   90.00
_cell.angle_gamma   90.00
#
_symmetry.space_group_name_H-M   'P 1'
#
loop_
_entity.id
_entity.type
_entity.pdbx_description
1 polymer ?
#
loop_
_entity_poly.entity_id
_entity_poly.type
_entity_poly.pdbx_seq_one_letter_code
_entity_poly.pdbx_strand_id
1 'polypeptide(L)'
;MKLKYGVLAGTFVAVTMGLAGQASAMNTDEEQLKRMADPDQWPAPGRDFALTRHSTLSDINKDNVNKLQMAWLQGTNALRGHEGQPLVIKDVGGKTMLFMVSGCPSMANCNVVQGLDLTDPDNPKQVWSYVKKTDRDESAVPRACCDTVNRGGSYADGKFVYGTLDGFVIALDGQTGKEAWVVKYAYPEKGETITPPPLIADNKVIMGFGGDEFAARGRLAAFNLSDGSEAWVCHSTGSDKDVCLTPETNKANPQYGQAGEDLGMKTFPGEDYKIGGGAAWGYVSYDPELKLVYYATGNPGLWSPSYRCPDKTHEECNTGAFDNKWSMTIFARKIENGEAVFAYQMTPFDQWDYDGINENFLTDMDIDGKKVKALTHFDRNGFAYVLDRTDGTLLRATKYVTVDWAEKIDMKTGRPIKVRDHSPLEVGRNVSACPSAMGGKDQQPGSVDPKEPNIFYMPTNNWCMELEPQERTHTNQGTVYVFANVYMYPEKPGTTGKIKKYDVLTGKTIWEIPDPYPNWGGTMVTDGGLMFYGSLGGDFRAVDRESGKVLWSRKLGSGIIGNPITYKTGDKQYVGVYSGIGGWIGLPVTAGLDLSDKFGAIGATAMTKAAGLQFIPQGGELNVFRVYE
;
A
#
# COMPACT_ATOMS: atom_id res chain seq x y z
N MET A 1 -74.00 52.20 -29.65
CA MET A 1 -73.85 50.93 -28.92
C MET A 1 -72.37 50.69 -28.67
N LYS A 2 -72.05 50.13 -27.51
CA LYS A 2 -70.74 50.04 -26.86
C LYS A 2 -69.71 49.13 -27.57
N LEU A 3 -68.43 49.42 -27.29
CA LEU A 3 -67.23 48.54 -27.20
C LEU A 3 -66.63 47.98 -28.51
N LYS A 4 -65.38 48.33 -28.88
CA LYS A 4 -64.02 47.94 -28.38
C LYS A 4 -63.52 46.61 -28.98
N TYR A 5 -62.37 46.64 -29.65
CA TYR A 5 -61.18 45.75 -29.59
C TYR A 5 -60.16 46.40 -30.56
N GLY A 6 -58.88 46.67 -30.29
CA GLY A 6 -57.89 46.08 -29.39
C GLY A 6 -56.63 45.85 -30.25
N VAL A 7 -55.76 46.86 -30.38
CA VAL A 7 -54.50 46.76 -31.14
C VAL A 7 -53.42 46.19 -30.22
N LEU A 8 -52.96 44.96 -30.49
CA LEU A 8 -51.80 44.37 -29.85
C LEU A 8 -50.52 44.90 -30.49
N ALA A 9 -49.71 45.61 -29.71
CA ALA A 9 -48.33 45.93 -30.04
C ALA A 9 -47.44 44.72 -29.72
N GLY A 10 -46.74 44.20 -30.72
CA GLY A 10 -45.73 43.15 -30.55
C GLY A 10 -44.43 43.74 -30.03
N THR A 11 -44.03 43.37 -28.81
CA THR A 11 -42.72 43.66 -28.23
C THR A 11 -41.75 42.56 -28.65
N PHE A 12 -40.72 42.89 -29.43
CA PHE A 12 -39.58 42.01 -29.69
C PHE A 12 -38.70 41.96 -28.43
N VAL A 13 -38.75 40.85 -27.70
CA VAL A 13 -37.75 40.52 -26.67
C VAL A 13 -36.62 39.76 -27.36
N ALA A 14 -35.45 40.40 -27.48
CA ALA A 14 -34.22 39.73 -27.87
C ALA A 14 -33.77 38.86 -26.70
N VAL A 15 -33.98 37.54 -26.82
CA VAL A 15 -33.39 36.55 -25.91
C VAL A 15 -31.93 36.35 -26.31
N THR A 16 -31.03 36.97 -25.57
CA THR A 16 -29.62 36.58 -25.56
C THR A 16 -29.52 35.21 -24.87
N MET A 17 -29.49 34.13 -25.67
CA MET A 17 -29.05 32.83 -25.17
C MET A 17 -27.58 32.95 -24.77
N GLY A 18 -27.32 33.08 -23.47
CA GLY A 18 -26.01 32.81 -22.91
C GLY A 18 -25.67 31.34 -23.17
N LEU A 19 -24.74 31.09 -24.08
CA LEU A 19 -24.01 29.83 -24.16
C LEU A 19 -23.17 29.73 -22.88
N ALA A 20 -23.77 29.25 -21.80
CA ALA A 20 -23.03 28.65 -20.71
C ALA A 20 -22.40 27.39 -21.30
N GLY A 21 -21.13 27.49 -21.69
CA GLY A 21 -20.34 26.31 -22.00
C GLY A 21 -20.37 25.41 -20.78
N GLN A 22 -21.10 24.28 -20.87
CA GLN A 22 -20.81 23.14 -20.02
C GLN A 22 -19.38 22.74 -20.37
N ALA A 23 -18.41 23.23 -19.60
CA ALA A 23 -17.10 22.60 -19.56
C ALA A 23 -17.40 21.16 -19.16
N SER A 24 -17.28 20.24 -20.12
CA SER A 24 -17.34 18.81 -19.85
C SER A 24 -16.30 18.57 -18.76
N ALA A 25 -16.74 18.17 -17.56
CA ALA A 25 -15.83 17.83 -16.49
C ALA A 25 -14.86 16.79 -17.07
N MET A 26 -13.56 17.14 -17.10
CA MET A 26 -12.52 16.23 -17.58
C MET A 26 -12.67 14.93 -16.78
N ASN A 27 -12.68 13.78 -17.47
CA ASN A 27 -12.64 12.51 -16.77
C ASN A 27 -11.34 12.49 -15.95
N THR A 28 -11.42 12.18 -14.66
CA THR A 28 -10.23 12.12 -13.78
C THR A 28 -9.14 11.21 -14.33
N ASP A 29 -9.46 10.19 -15.12
CA ASP A 29 -8.44 9.38 -15.82
C ASP A 29 -7.59 10.21 -16.79
N GLU A 30 -8.21 11.10 -17.58
CA GLU A 30 -7.49 11.97 -18.51
C GLU A 30 -6.62 12.97 -17.75
N GLU A 31 -7.16 13.56 -16.68
CA GLU A 31 -6.41 14.45 -15.80
C GLU A 31 -5.17 13.74 -15.22
N GLN A 32 -5.37 12.56 -14.64
CA GLN A 32 -4.30 11.78 -14.02
C GLN A 32 -3.25 11.36 -15.04
N LEU A 33 -3.65 10.83 -16.20
CA LEU A 33 -2.73 10.42 -17.25
C LEU A 33 -1.89 11.61 -17.74
N LYS A 34 -2.49 12.79 -17.90
CA LYS A 34 -1.74 14.01 -18.25
C LYS A 34 -0.73 14.39 -17.16
N ARG A 35 -1.12 14.33 -15.88
CA ARG A 35 -0.21 14.61 -14.76
C ARG A 35 0.92 13.61 -14.68
N MET A 36 0.63 12.32 -14.86
CA MET A 36 1.61 11.23 -14.86
C MET A 36 2.53 11.28 -16.08
N ALA A 37 2.14 11.91 -17.18
CA ALA A 37 3.01 12.12 -18.33
C ALA A 37 4.02 13.27 -18.11
N ASP A 38 3.74 14.21 -17.21
CA ASP A 38 4.67 15.30 -16.86
C ASP A 38 5.74 14.80 -15.87
N PRO A 39 7.02 14.69 -16.30
CA PRO A 39 8.08 14.16 -15.43
C PRO A 39 8.41 15.05 -14.25
N ASP A 40 8.00 16.32 -14.29
CA ASP A 40 8.30 17.30 -13.27
C ASP A 40 7.40 17.17 -12.02
N GLN A 41 6.38 16.30 -12.07
CA GLN A 41 5.41 16.09 -11.00
C GLN A 41 5.58 14.71 -10.34
N TRP A 42 5.00 14.56 -9.15
CA TRP A 42 4.78 13.27 -8.51
C TRP A 42 3.31 13.16 -8.10
N PRO A 43 2.41 12.79 -9.03
CA PRO A 43 0.98 13.04 -8.85
C PRO A 43 0.21 11.97 -8.07
N ALA A 44 0.80 10.78 -7.90
CA ALA A 44 0.17 9.64 -7.26
C ALA A 44 1.14 8.90 -6.32
N PRO A 45 0.65 8.11 -5.35
CA PRO A 45 1.49 7.35 -4.42
C PRO A 45 2.63 6.56 -5.07
N GLY A 46 2.32 5.81 -6.14
CA GLY A 46 3.30 5.06 -6.92
C GLY A 46 3.89 5.82 -8.11
N ARG A 47 3.79 7.16 -8.12
CA ARG A 47 4.02 8.07 -9.25
C ARG A 47 2.97 7.97 -10.36
N ASP A 48 2.56 6.76 -10.71
CA ASP A 48 1.54 6.46 -11.71
C ASP A 48 0.60 5.33 -11.28
N PHE A 49 -0.43 5.07 -12.09
CA PHE A 49 -1.38 4.00 -11.84
C PHE A 49 -0.76 2.59 -11.86
N ALA A 50 0.39 2.42 -12.50
CA ALA A 50 1.11 1.15 -12.58
C ALA A 50 2.02 0.90 -11.37
N LEU A 51 2.11 1.87 -10.46
CA LEU A 51 2.98 1.88 -9.28
C LEU A 51 4.47 1.69 -9.62
N THR A 52 4.92 2.16 -10.80
CA THR A 52 6.28 1.90 -11.27
C THR A 52 7.35 2.51 -10.36
N ARG A 53 7.02 3.64 -9.73
CA ARG A 53 7.95 4.47 -8.95
C ARG A 53 9.23 4.81 -9.73
N HIS A 54 9.08 4.95 -11.05
CA HIS A 54 10.12 5.39 -11.98
C HIS A 54 9.91 6.86 -12.35
N SER A 55 11.01 7.60 -12.48
CA SER A 55 11.02 8.96 -13.02
C SER A 55 11.96 9.06 -14.21
N THR A 56 11.52 9.74 -15.26
CA THR A 56 12.36 10.04 -16.43
C THR A 56 13.27 11.25 -16.22
N LEU A 57 13.21 11.92 -15.06
CA LEU A 57 14.13 13.02 -14.75
C LEU A 57 15.56 12.51 -14.57
N SER A 58 16.52 13.23 -15.16
CA SER A 58 17.94 12.85 -15.22
C SER A 58 18.91 13.99 -14.92
N ASP A 59 18.42 15.14 -14.45
CA ASP A 59 19.26 16.28 -14.07
C ASP A 59 20.20 15.88 -12.90
N ILE A 60 19.71 15.05 -11.98
CA ILE A 60 20.50 14.34 -10.98
C ILE A 60 20.87 12.96 -11.53
N ASN A 61 22.16 12.69 -11.66
CA ASN A 61 22.69 11.49 -12.30
C ASN A 61 24.00 11.01 -11.67
N LYS A 62 24.56 9.91 -12.19
CA LYS A 62 25.79 9.28 -11.68
C LYS A 62 26.98 10.23 -11.58
N ASP A 63 27.06 11.26 -12.43
CA ASP A 63 28.22 12.16 -12.51
C ASP A 63 28.16 13.30 -11.49
N ASN A 64 26.96 13.67 -11.04
CA ASN A 64 26.76 14.83 -10.16
C ASN A 64 26.08 14.53 -8.81
N VAL A 65 25.63 13.29 -8.57
CA VAL A 65 24.94 12.91 -7.33
C VAL A 65 25.81 13.10 -6.08
N ASN A 66 27.13 13.10 -6.22
CA ASN A 66 28.06 13.42 -5.13
C ASN A 66 27.95 14.88 -4.62
N LYS A 67 27.35 15.78 -5.41
CA LYS A 67 27.06 17.18 -5.03
C LYS A 67 25.65 17.38 -4.45
N LEU A 68 24.89 16.30 -4.24
CA LEU A 68 23.54 16.39 -3.69
C LEU A 68 23.57 16.94 -2.25
N GLN A 69 22.83 18.00 -1.98
CA GLN A 69 22.74 18.68 -0.70
C GLN A 69 21.29 18.91 -0.30
N MET A 70 21.02 18.99 1.00
CA MET A 70 19.70 19.35 1.53
C MET A 70 19.38 20.78 1.09
N ALA A 71 18.25 20.94 0.41
CA ALA A 71 17.72 22.24 0.00
C ALA A 71 16.90 22.86 1.14
N TRP A 72 16.00 22.05 1.70
CA TRP A 72 15.10 22.45 2.79
C TRP A 72 14.55 21.22 3.51
N LEU A 73 13.93 21.46 4.67
CA LEU A 73 13.20 20.46 5.44
C LEU A 73 11.88 21.05 5.95
N GLN A 74 10.86 20.20 6.09
CA GLN A 74 9.56 20.59 6.63
C GLN A 74 9.13 19.63 7.73
N GLY A 75 8.89 20.15 8.93
CA GLY A 75 8.29 19.38 10.02
C GLY A 75 6.81 19.07 9.74
N THR A 76 6.40 17.83 10.01
CA THR A 76 5.01 17.38 9.79
C THR A 76 4.07 17.76 10.93
N ASN A 77 4.63 18.30 12.03
CA ASN A 77 3.97 18.53 13.32
C ASN A 77 3.47 17.26 14.00
N ALA A 78 3.99 16.08 13.65
CA ALA A 78 3.65 14.83 14.33
C ALA A 78 4.91 13.97 14.54
N LEU A 79 4.86 13.05 15.51
CA LEU A 79 5.88 12.00 15.72
C LEU A 79 5.36 10.66 15.18
N ARG A 80 6.03 9.56 15.57
CA ARG A 80 5.78 8.17 15.15
C ARG A 80 6.11 7.93 13.67
N GLY A 81 5.69 6.79 13.14
CA GLY A 81 6.05 6.37 11.79
C GLY A 81 5.50 7.27 10.69
N HIS A 82 6.40 7.71 9.81
CA HIS A 82 6.07 8.45 8.59
C HIS A 82 6.29 7.58 7.35
N GLU A 83 5.30 6.73 7.06
CA GLU A 83 5.23 5.93 5.83
C GLU A 83 4.79 6.78 4.62
N GLY A 84 4.72 6.16 3.44
CA GLY A 84 4.20 6.81 2.24
C GLY A 84 5.11 7.93 1.72
N GLN A 85 4.50 8.89 1.01
CA GLN A 85 5.19 9.93 0.27
C GLN A 85 4.36 11.21 0.20
N PRO A 86 4.98 12.39 0.01
CA PRO A 86 4.24 13.56 -0.43
C PRO A 86 3.84 13.44 -1.91
N LEU A 87 2.91 14.27 -2.35
CA LEU A 87 2.58 14.48 -3.76
C LEU A 87 3.03 15.87 -4.21
N VAL A 88 3.51 15.99 -5.44
CA VAL A 88 3.85 17.27 -6.07
C VAL A 88 2.98 17.46 -7.30
N ILE A 89 2.11 18.47 -7.26
CA ILE A 89 1.05 18.73 -8.22
C ILE A 89 1.22 20.13 -8.79
N LYS A 90 1.34 20.26 -10.11
CA LYS A 90 1.29 21.54 -10.81
C LYS A 90 -0.14 22.01 -11.05
N ASP A 91 -0.27 23.31 -11.30
CA ASP A 91 -1.50 24.00 -11.67
C ASP A 91 -2.62 23.93 -10.62
N VAL A 92 -2.28 23.77 -9.35
CA VAL A 92 -3.26 23.89 -8.25
C VAL A 92 -3.46 25.38 -7.95
N GLY A 93 -4.55 25.95 -8.47
CA GLY A 93 -4.77 27.41 -8.37
C GLY A 93 -3.66 28.23 -9.06
N GLY A 94 -3.06 27.67 -10.13
CA GLY A 94 -1.95 28.28 -10.85
C GLY A 94 -0.58 28.16 -10.17
N LYS A 95 -0.44 27.28 -9.17
CA LYS A 95 0.80 27.06 -8.42
C LYS A 95 1.25 25.61 -8.50
N THR A 96 2.54 25.38 -8.26
CA THR A 96 3.03 24.04 -7.91
C THR A 96 2.86 23.84 -6.42
N MET A 97 2.11 22.83 -6.03
CA MET A 97 1.79 22.52 -4.64
C MET A 97 2.38 21.16 -4.25
N LEU A 98 2.84 21.07 -3.01
CA LEU A 98 3.16 19.80 -2.36
C LEU A 98 2.12 19.49 -1.29
N PHE A 99 1.64 18.24 -1.27
CA PHE A 99 0.73 17.74 -0.24
C PHE A 99 1.40 16.62 0.55
N MET A 100 1.32 16.66 1.87
CA MET A 100 1.89 15.66 2.76
C MET A 100 0.96 15.32 3.91
N VAL A 101 1.03 14.07 4.37
CA VAL A 101 0.25 13.54 5.50
C VAL A 101 1.21 12.98 6.54
N SER A 102 0.92 13.25 7.80
CA SER A 102 1.74 12.80 8.94
C SER A 102 1.22 11.50 9.58
N GLY A 103 2.02 10.95 10.50
CA GLY A 103 1.57 9.90 11.43
C GLY A 103 0.52 10.39 12.44
N CYS A 104 0.25 9.59 13.46
CA CYS A 104 -0.82 9.87 14.43
C CYS A 104 -0.39 9.64 15.89
N PRO A 105 0.37 10.56 16.51
CA PRO A 105 0.78 10.45 17.91
C PRO A 105 -0.39 10.49 18.91
N SER A 106 -1.48 11.20 18.58
CA SER A 106 -2.72 11.26 19.34
C SER A 106 -3.85 11.74 18.44
N MET A 107 -5.11 11.44 18.78
CA MET A 107 -6.26 11.83 17.94
C MET A 107 -6.40 13.35 17.76
N ALA A 108 -5.99 14.14 18.76
CA ALA A 108 -5.96 15.59 18.67
C ALA A 108 -4.97 16.13 17.61
N ASN A 109 -3.96 15.33 17.24
CA ASN A 109 -2.92 15.66 16.30
C ASN A 109 -2.60 14.48 15.37
N CYS A 110 -3.66 13.90 14.80
CA CYS A 110 -3.61 12.66 14.02
C CYS A 110 -3.75 12.94 12.54
N ASN A 111 -2.83 12.42 11.72
CA ASN A 111 -2.86 12.52 10.26
C ASN A 111 -3.00 13.98 9.77
N VAL A 112 -2.18 14.89 10.33
CA VAL A 112 -2.08 16.28 9.88
C VAL A 112 -1.73 16.31 8.40
N VAL A 113 -2.51 17.05 7.61
CA VAL A 113 -2.25 17.33 6.21
C VAL A 113 -1.69 18.74 6.07
N GLN A 114 -0.65 18.90 5.26
CA GLN A 114 -0.08 20.20 4.92
C GLN A 114 -0.07 20.41 3.41
N GLY A 115 -0.42 21.62 2.98
CA GLY A 115 -0.25 22.09 1.60
C GLY A 115 0.85 23.15 1.53
N LEU A 116 1.91 22.89 0.77
CA LEU A 116 3.03 23.81 0.58
C LEU A 116 3.03 24.37 -0.84
N ASP A 117 3.20 25.67 -0.97
CA ASP A 117 3.47 26.34 -2.25
C ASP A 117 4.95 26.21 -2.59
N LEU A 118 5.25 25.57 -3.72
CA LEU A 118 6.60 25.34 -4.24
C LEU A 118 6.98 26.31 -5.39
N THR A 119 6.25 27.41 -5.57
CA THR A 119 6.55 28.41 -6.62
C THR A 119 7.94 29.03 -6.42
N ASP A 120 8.35 29.24 -5.17
CA ASP A 120 9.76 29.43 -4.80
C ASP A 120 10.30 28.08 -4.28
N PRO A 121 10.99 27.31 -5.12
CA PRO A 121 11.29 25.91 -4.80
C PRO A 121 12.44 25.74 -3.79
N ASP A 122 13.21 26.80 -3.53
CA ASP A 122 14.22 26.84 -2.48
C ASP A 122 13.63 27.36 -1.14
N ASN A 123 12.44 27.98 -1.16
CA ASN A 123 11.76 28.52 0.03
C ASN A 123 10.26 28.16 0.03
N PRO A 124 9.91 26.87 0.18
CA PRO A 124 8.51 26.44 0.19
C PRO A 124 7.73 27.12 1.32
N LYS A 125 6.47 27.46 1.06
CA LYS A 125 5.60 28.10 2.06
C LYS A 125 4.41 27.21 2.37
N GLN A 126 4.23 26.86 3.64
CA GLN A 126 2.99 26.23 4.08
C GLN A 126 1.84 27.25 3.93
N VAL A 127 0.95 27.00 2.97
CA VAL A 127 -0.20 27.87 2.69
C VAL A 127 -1.45 27.46 3.45
N TRP A 128 -1.56 26.19 3.82
CA TRP A 128 -2.61 25.69 4.71
C TRP A 128 -2.14 24.42 5.45
N SER A 129 -2.81 24.13 6.56
CA SER A 129 -2.71 22.87 7.29
C SER A 129 -4.07 22.46 7.83
N TYR A 130 -4.35 21.16 7.78
CA TYR A 130 -5.61 20.58 8.21
C TYR A 130 -5.38 19.43 9.19
N VAL A 131 -6.20 19.37 10.24
CA VAL A 131 -6.36 18.22 11.13
C VAL A 131 -7.84 18.10 11.46
N LYS A 132 -8.41 16.90 11.33
CA LYS A 132 -9.81 16.68 11.72
C LYS A 132 -9.95 16.81 13.23
N LYS A 133 -10.90 17.65 13.69
CA LYS A 133 -11.11 17.93 15.13
C LYS A 133 -12.42 17.39 15.69
N THR A 134 -13.40 17.10 14.85
CA THR A 134 -14.73 16.64 15.26
C THR A 134 -14.87 15.14 15.13
N ASP A 135 -15.73 14.54 15.97
CA ASP A 135 -16.16 13.14 15.88
C ASP A 135 -15.01 12.12 15.86
N ARG A 136 -13.90 12.46 16.55
CA ARG A 136 -12.72 11.59 16.63
C ARG A 136 -12.96 10.44 17.58
N ASP A 137 -12.47 9.26 17.23
CA ASP A 137 -12.52 8.07 18.07
C ASP A 137 -11.14 7.75 18.66
N GLU A 138 -10.96 8.06 19.95
CA GLU A 138 -9.74 7.77 20.73
C GLU A 138 -9.39 6.28 20.78
N SER A 139 -10.37 5.42 20.54
CA SER A 139 -10.22 3.98 20.58
C SER A 139 -9.52 3.41 19.33
N ALA A 140 -9.24 4.25 18.33
CA ALA A 140 -8.46 3.89 17.14
C ALA A 140 -6.98 3.65 17.42
N VAL A 141 -6.34 4.47 18.27
CA VAL A 141 -4.91 4.33 18.62
C VAL A 141 -4.58 2.95 19.21
N PRO A 142 -5.30 2.42 20.23
CA PRO A 142 -5.04 1.08 20.76
C PRO A 142 -5.44 -0.07 19.82
N ARG A 143 -6.06 0.23 18.66
CA ARG A 143 -6.46 -0.76 17.64
C ARG A 143 -5.65 -0.67 16.35
N ALA A 144 -4.65 0.20 16.31
CA ALA A 144 -3.63 0.18 15.28
C ALA A 144 -2.60 -0.89 15.65
N CYS A 145 -2.62 -2.03 14.94
CA CYS A 145 -1.74 -3.18 15.24
C CYS A 145 -0.25 -2.81 15.24
N CYS A 146 0.13 -1.89 14.35
CA CYS A 146 1.45 -1.88 13.74
C CYS A 146 2.03 -0.47 13.67
N ASP A 147 1.84 0.31 14.74
CA ASP A 147 2.06 1.78 14.80
C ASP A 147 0.94 2.58 14.11
N THR A 148 0.83 3.86 14.45
CA THR A 148 -0.25 4.74 13.97
C THR A 148 0.21 5.53 12.75
N VAL A 149 0.54 4.78 11.69
CA VAL A 149 1.08 5.27 10.42
C VAL A 149 -0.02 5.74 9.47
N ASN A 150 0.38 6.40 8.38
CA ASN A 150 -0.46 6.73 7.24
C ASN A 150 0.40 6.73 5.97
N ARG A 151 -0.11 6.14 4.87
CA ARG A 151 0.65 5.96 3.63
C ARG A 151 0.42 7.08 2.59
N GLY A 152 -0.33 8.11 2.96
CA GLY A 152 -0.51 9.33 2.17
C GLY A 152 -1.92 9.51 1.60
N GLY A 153 -2.01 10.37 0.60
CA GLY A 153 -3.25 10.71 -0.10
C GLY A 153 -3.13 10.63 -1.61
N SER A 154 -4.21 10.98 -2.31
CA SER A 154 -4.28 11.13 -3.77
C SER A 154 -4.93 12.46 -4.13
N TYR A 155 -4.62 13.01 -5.30
CA TYR A 155 -5.15 14.29 -5.75
C TYR A 155 -5.81 14.18 -7.12
N ALA A 156 -7.05 14.63 -7.28
CA ALA A 156 -7.72 14.80 -8.58
C ALA A 156 -8.88 15.79 -8.47
N ASP A 157 -9.30 16.40 -9.57
CA ASP A 157 -10.46 17.30 -9.64
C ASP A 157 -10.44 18.38 -8.53
N GLY A 158 -9.27 19.00 -8.34
CA GLY A 158 -9.08 20.03 -7.33
C GLY A 158 -9.00 19.53 -5.88
N LYS A 159 -9.17 18.23 -5.62
CA LYS A 159 -9.33 17.65 -4.28
C LYS A 159 -8.14 16.78 -3.90
N PHE A 160 -7.60 17.00 -2.70
CA PHE A 160 -6.69 16.07 -2.03
C PHE A 160 -7.49 15.15 -1.10
N VAL A 161 -7.43 13.83 -1.33
CA VAL A 161 -8.20 12.82 -0.61
C VAL A 161 -7.27 11.92 0.19
N TYR A 162 -7.61 11.67 1.46
CA TYR A 162 -6.84 10.79 2.34
C TYR A 162 -7.74 10.12 3.39
N GLY A 163 -7.21 9.11 4.06
CA GLY A 163 -7.86 8.43 5.18
C GLY A 163 -7.31 8.86 6.55
N THR A 164 -8.13 8.84 7.59
CA THR A 164 -7.69 9.04 8.98
C THR A 164 -7.69 7.72 9.75
N LEU A 165 -6.82 7.58 10.75
CA LEU A 165 -6.67 6.33 11.52
C LEU A 165 -8.00 5.83 12.09
N ASP A 166 -8.84 6.74 12.58
CA ASP A 166 -10.17 6.47 13.12
C ASP A 166 -11.25 6.26 12.05
N GLY A 167 -10.89 6.12 10.79
CA GLY A 167 -11.77 5.55 9.78
C GLY A 167 -12.59 6.54 8.94
N PHE A 168 -12.18 7.81 8.88
CA PHE A 168 -12.78 8.75 7.93
C PHE A 168 -12.02 8.77 6.61
N VAL A 169 -12.74 8.93 5.51
CA VAL A 169 -12.19 9.34 4.20
C VAL A 169 -12.59 10.80 3.98
N ILE A 170 -11.62 11.65 3.67
CA ILE A 170 -11.81 13.10 3.63
C ILE A 170 -11.25 13.64 2.32
N ALA A 171 -12.05 14.41 1.59
CA ALA A 171 -11.58 15.26 0.51
C ALA A 171 -11.41 16.70 1.00
N LEU A 172 -10.23 17.25 0.76
CA LEU A 172 -9.88 18.64 1.01
C LEU A 172 -9.75 19.37 -0.33
N ASP A 173 -10.28 20.59 -0.43
CA ASP A 173 -9.93 21.49 -1.53
C ASP A 173 -8.41 21.75 -1.51
N GLY A 174 -7.72 21.43 -2.61
CA GLY A 174 -6.26 21.47 -2.66
C GLY A 174 -5.66 22.86 -2.56
N GLN A 175 -6.43 23.91 -2.88
CA GLN A 175 -5.97 25.30 -2.77
C GLN A 175 -6.07 25.84 -1.34
N THR A 176 -7.12 25.45 -0.61
CA THR A 176 -7.51 26.07 0.67
C THR A 176 -7.42 25.15 1.88
N GLY A 177 -7.33 23.83 1.67
CA GLY A 177 -7.35 22.83 2.73
C GLY A 177 -8.71 22.67 3.42
N LYS A 178 -9.78 23.27 2.88
CA LYS A 178 -11.15 23.14 3.43
C LYS A 178 -11.76 21.79 3.06
N GLU A 179 -12.54 21.21 3.96
CA GLU A 179 -13.32 20.00 3.67
C GLU A 179 -14.28 20.24 2.51
N ALA A 180 -14.12 19.47 1.44
CA ALA A 180 -15.10 19.36 0.37
C ALA A 180 -16.19 18.34 0.74
N TRP A 181 -15.77 17.20 1.30
CA TRP A 181 -16.66 16.20 1.92
C TRP A 181 -15.89 15.33 2.91
N VAL A 182 -16.64 14.69 3.82
CA VAL A 182 -16.14 13.78 4.86
C VAL A 182 -17.10 12.60 4.96
N VAL A 183 -16.58 11.37 4.92
CA VAL A 183 -17.37 10.15 5.13
C VAL A 183 -16.71 9.23 6.14
N LYS A 184 -17.51 8.57 6.97
CA LYS A 184 -17.04 7.51 7.88
C LYS A 184 -17.10 6.19 7.12
N TYR A 185 -15.96 5.52 6.97
CA TYR A 185 -15.84 4.26 6.24
C TYR A 185 -15.47 3.10 7.15
N ALA A 186 -14.52 3.30 8.06
CA ALA A 186 -14.02 2.27 8.97
C ALA A 186 -14.37 2.58 10.43
N TYR A 187 -14.54 1.52 11.22
CA TYR A 187 -15.09 1.55 12.56
C TYR A 187 -14.13 0.90 13.58
N PRO A 188 -13.42 1.69 14.42
CA PRO A 188 -12.50 1.14 15.41
C PRO A 188 -13.16 0.14 16.35
N GLU A 189 -14.42 0.30 16.73
CA GLU A 189 -15.15 -0.68 17.55
C GLU A 189 -15.30 -2.06 16.90
N LYS A 190 -15.10 -2.15 15.58
CA LYS A 190 -15.03 -3.41 14.81
C LYS A 190 -13.60 -3.85 14.49
N GLY A 191 -12.60 -3.17 15.05
CA GLY A 191 -11.17 -3.44 14.81
C GLY A 191 -10.60 -2.75 13.57
N GLU A 192 -11.37 -1.89 12.91
CA GLU A 192 -10.99 -1.32 11.61
C GLU A 192 -10.27 0.03 11.78
N THR A 193 -9.11 0.20 11.12
CA THR A 193 -8.36 1.47 11.07
C THR A 193 -7.82 1.75 9.67
N ILE A 194 -7.83 3.00 9.22
CA ILE A 194 -7.34 3.35 7.86
C ILE A 194 -5.87 3.80 7.92
N THR A 195 -5.02 3.04 7.24
CA THR A 195 -3.60 3.34 6.98
C THR A 195 -3.20 3.43 5.49
N PRO A 196 -3.88 2.79 4.49
CA PRO A 196 -3.45 2.86 3.09
C PRO A 196 -3.69 4.25 2.47
N PRO A 197 -3.00 4.58 1.36
CA PRO A 197 -3.38 5.72 0.53
C PRO A 197 -4.58 5.35 -0.36
N PRO A 198 -5.50 6.28 -0.67
CA PRO A 198 -6.53 6.04 -1.67
C PRO A 198 -5.94 6.02 -3.08
N LEU A 199 -6.61 5.32 -4.01
CA LEU A 199 -6.48 5.56 -5.45
C LEU A 199 -7.64 6.45 -5.92
N ILE A 200 -7.37 7.41 -6.81
CA ILE A 200 -8.44 8.15 -7.51
C ILE A 200 -8.35 7.84 -9.00
N ALA A 201 -9.41 7.23 -9.54
CA ALA A 201 -9.54 6.88 -10.95
C ALA A 201 -11.02 6.78 -11.33
N ASP A 202 -11.36 7.06 -12.59
CA ASP A 202 -12.72 6.97 -13.14
C ASP A 202 -13.80 7.63 -12.26
N ASN A 203 -13.45 8.80 -11.74
CA ASN A 203 -14.21 9.66 -10.82
C ASN A 203 -14.56 8.99 -9.48
N LYS A 204 -13.80 7.97 -9.09
CA LYS A 204 -13.98 7.20 -7.86
C LYS A 204 -12.73 7.26 -6.99
N VAL A 205 -12.94 7.28 -5.69
CA VAL A 205 -11.93 7.11 -4.64
C VAL A 205 -12.01 5.67 -4.16
N ILE A 206 -10.97 4.88 -4.43
CA ILE A 206 -10.86 3.49 -3.99
C ILE A 206 -10.10 3.47 -2.66
N MET A 207 -10.69 2.86 -1.64
CA MET A 207 -10.15 2.86 -0.27
C MET A 207 -10.37 1.52 0.44
N GLY A 208 -9.31 1.05 1.11
CA GLY A 208 -9.34 -0.06 2.05
C GLY A 208 -9.02 0.39 3.49
N PHE A 209 -8.79 -0.58 4.37
CA PHE A 209 -8.39 -0.38 5.76
C PHE A 209 -7.61 -1.61 6.24
N GLY A 210 -7.06 -1.57 7.46
CA GLY A 210 -6.48 -2.71 8.18
C GLY A 210 -7.27 -3.05 9.45
N GLY A 211 -6.98 -4.20 10.07
CA GLY A 211 -7.70 -4.64 11.27
C GLY A 211 -7.83 -6.15 11.45
N ASP A 212 -7.09 -6.95 10.68
CA ASP A 212 -7.23 -8.39 10.68
C ASP A 212 -6.85 -9.00 12.06
N GLU A 213 -5.85 -8.43 12.73
CA GLU A 213 -5.45 -8.73 14.12
C GLU A 213 -6.50 -8.31 15.17
N PHE A 214 -7.62 -7.72 14.75
CA PHE A 214 -8.73 -7.29 15.60
C PHE A 214 -10.09 -7.85 15.14
N ALA A 215 -10.07 -8.98 14.42
CA ALA A 215 -11.27 -9.66 13.93
C ALA A 215 -12.12 -8.77 12.98
N ALA A 216 -11.49 -7.84 12.27
CA ALA A 216 -12.17 -7.08 11.22
C ALA A 216 -12.60 -8.02 10.08
N ARG A 217 -13.64 -7.61 9.33
CA ARG A 217 -14.01 -8.24 8.06
C ARG A 217 -13.58 -7.33 6.93
N GLY A 218 -12.52 -7.71 6.23
CA GLY A 218 -11.95 -6.94 5.13
C GLY A 218 -12.96 -6.60 4.04
N ARG A 219 -12.83 -5.39 3.49
CA ARG A 219 -13.56 -4.92 2.30
C ARG A 219 -12.77 -3.82 1.60
N LEU A 220 -13.07 -3.64 0.32
CA LEU A 220 -12.66 -2.50 -0.49
C LEU A 220 -13.92 -1.75 -0.93
N ALA A 221 -13.88 -0.42 -0.85
CA ALA A 221 -14.98 0.43 -1.31
C ALA A 221 -14.50 1.43 -2.36
N ALA A 222 -15.44 1.83 -3.22
CA ALA A 222 -15.34 3.00 -4.06
C ALA A 222 -16.33 4.06 -3.62
N PHE A 223 -15.87 5.31 -3.56
CA PHE A 223 -16.70 6.49 -3.31
C PHE A 223 -16.68 7.41 -4.52
N ASN A 224 -17.79 8.06 -4.85
CA ASN A 224 -17.80 9.09 -5.89
C ASN A 224 -16.93 10.28 -5.45
N LEU A 225 -15.97 10.69 -6.28
CA LEU A 225 -15.05 11.78 -5.96
C LEU A 225 -15.78 13.12 -5.73
N SER A 226 -16.94 13.30 -6.37
CA SER A 226 -17.73 14.53 -6.30
C SER A 226 -18.23 14.85 -4.88
N ASP A 227 -18.69 13.85 -4.14
CA ASP A 227 -19.43 14.04 -2.89
C ASP A 227 -19.13 12.99 -1.80
N GLY A 228 -18.30 11.99 -2.08
CA GLY A 228 -17.98 10.91 -1.16
C GLY A 228 -19.07 9.84 -1.02
N SER A 229 -20.16 9.90 -1.79
CA SER A 229 -21.21 8.86 -1.76
C SER A 229 -20.66 7.49 -2.18
N GLU A 230 -21.09 6.41 -1.51
CA GLU A 230 -20.66 5.06 -1.84
C GLU A 230 -21.13 4.68 -3.25
N ALA A 231 -20.17 4.29 -4.11
CA ALA A 231 -20.44 3.77 -5.44
C ALA A 231 -20.60 2.24 -5.41
N TRP A 232 -19.68 1.55 -4.71
CA TRP A 232 -19.78 0.12 -4.45
C TRP A 232 -18.88 -0.27 -3.26
N VAL A 233 -19.18 -1.43 -2.67
CA VAL A 233 -18.39 -2.06 -1.61
C VAL A 233 -18.35 -3.56 -1.83
N CYS A 234 -17.17 -4.14 -1.76
CA CYS A 234 -16.95 -5.58 -1.93
C CYS A 234 -16.08 -6.12 -0.79
N HIS A 235 -16.62 -7.10 -0.06
CA HIS A 235 -15.91 -7.78 1.02
C HIS A 235 -14.84 -8.75 0.48
N SER A 236 -13.90 -9.11 1.34
CA SER A 236 -12.90 -10.13 1.05
C SER A 236 -13.39 -11.54 1.39
N THR A 237 -14.42 -11.67 2.22
CA THR A 237 -15.01 -12.94 2.67
C THR A 237 -16.54 -12.87 2.57
N GLY A 238 -17.22 -14.01 2.70
CA GLY A 238 -18.68 -14.11 2.66
C GLY A 238 -19.22 -14.65 1.34
N SER A 239 -20.51 -14.40 1.10
CA SER A 239 -21.20 -14.91 -0.08
C SER A 239 -20.59 -14.34 -1.37
N ASP A 240 -20.87 -14.96 -2.51
CA ASP A 240 -20.42 -14.45 -3.81
C ASP A 240 -20.93 -13.02 -4.04
N LYS A 241 -22.12 -12.69 -3.53
CA LYS A 241 -22.65 -11.33 -3.55
C LYS A 241 -21.82 -10.38 -2.69
N ASP A 242 -21.47 -10.77 -1.46
CA ASP A 242 -20.67 -9.93 -0.57
C ASP A 242 -19.29 -9.63 -1.19
N VAL A 243 -18.69 -10.62 -1.86
CA VAL A 243 -17.36 -10.52 -2.47
C VAL A 243 -17.41 -9.90 -3.88
N CYS A 244 -18.61 -9.68 -4.42
CA CYS A 244 -18.85 -9.22 -5.80
C CYS A 244 -18.26 -10.17 -6.87
N LEU A 245 -18.44 -11.48 -6.68
CA LEU A 245 -18.10 -12.49 -7.68
C LEU A 245 -19.25 -12.70 -8.64
N THR A 246 -18.91 -13.03 -9.88
CA THR A 246 -19.87 -13.33 -10.95
C THR A 246 -19.49 -14.65 -11.62
N PRO A 247 -20.38 -15.24 -12.45
CA PRO A 247 -20.01 -16.41 -13.26
C PRO A 247 -18.82 -16.18 -14.20
N GLU A 248 -18.49 -14.92 -14.51
CA GLU A 248 -17.32 -14.57 -15.34
C GLU A 248 -16.02 -14.49 -14.52
N THR A 249 -16.10 -14.44 -13.19
CA THR A 249 -14.91 -14.42 -12.34
C THR A 249 -14.09 -15.69 -12.53
N ASN A 250 -12.77 -15.55 -12.73
CA ASN A 250 -11.83 -16.65 -12.92
C ASN A 250 -12.17 -17.57 -14.09
N LYS A 251 -12.91 -17.09 -15.11
CA LYS A 251 -13.28 -17.90 -16.28
C LYS A 251 -12.08 -18.52 -17.02
N ALA A 252 -10.96 -17.80 -17.11
CA ALA A 252 -9.73 -18.30 -17.71
C ALA A 252 -8.99 -19.31 -16.80
N ASN A 253 -9.19 -19.23 -15.49
CA ASN A 253 -8.45 -19.96 -14.47
C ASN A 253 -9.41 -20.57 -13.41
N PRO A 254 -10.33 -21.47 -13.79
CA PRO A 254 -11.36 -21.99 -12.89
C PRO A 254 -10.79 -22.73 -11.67
N GLN A 255 -9.55 -23.25 -11.77
CA GLN A 255 -8.84 -23.89 -10.68
C GLN A 255 -8.57 -22.97 -9.47
N TYR A 256 -8.68 -21.65 -9.62
CA TYR A 256 -8.54 -20.70 -8.51
C TYR A 256 -9.81 -20.56 -7.66
N GLY A 257 -10.93 -21.13 -8.13
CA GLY A 257 -12.26 -21.01 -7.54
C GLY A 257 -13.14 -20.03 -8.32
N GLN A 258 -14.43 -20.32 -8.40
CA GLN A 258 -15.42 -19.53 -9.15
C GLN A 258 -16.62 -19.18 -8.26
N ALA A 259 -17.46 -18.27 -8.74
CA ALA A 259 -18.78 -18.05 -8.15
C ALA A 259 -19.68 -19.28 -8.32
N GLY A 260 -20.75 -19.37 -7.52
CA GLY A 260 -21.78 -20.40 -7.52
C GLY A 260 -21.77 -21.29 -6.28
N GLU A 261 -20.70 -21.25 -5.47
CA GLU A 261 -20.56 -22.08 -4.27
C GLU A 261 -20.31 -21.28 -2.99
N ASP A 262 -20.37 -19.93 -3.05
CA ASP A 262 -20.07 -19.05 -1.92
C ASP A 262 -18.75 -19.43 -1.23
N LEU A 263 -17.66 -19.57 -2.03
CA LEU A 263 -16.36 -20.02 -1.53
C LEU A 263 -15.83 -19.15 -0.39
N GLY A 264 -16.22 -17.88 -0.35
CA GLY A 264 -15.86 -16.96 0.74
C GLY A 264 -16.53 -17.25 2.08
N MET A 265 -17.53 -18.14 2.11
CA MET A 265 -18.13 -18.73 3.31
C MET A 265 -17.71 -20.18 3.47
N LYS A 266 -17.85 -20.98 2.41
CA LYS A 266 -17.67 -22.44 2.42
C LYS A 266 -16.26 -22.86 2.84
N THR A 267 -15.27 -22.02 2.61
CA THR A 267 -13.87 -22.29 2.96
C THR A 267 -13.47 -21.79 4.37
N PHE A 268 -14.46 -21.43 5.20
CA PHE A 268 -14.29 -21.15 6.63
C PHE A 268 -15.10 -22.14 7.47
N PRO A 269 -14.64 -22.46 8.70
CA PRO A 269 -15.47 -23.17 9.67
C PRO A 269 -16.62 -22.30 10.16
N GLY A 270 -17.85 -22.75 9.93
CA GLY A 270 -19.05 -22.07 10.41
C GLY A 270 -19.13 -20.61 9.95
N GLU A 271 -19.23 -19.69 10.91
CA GLU A 271 -19.44 -18.26 10.65
C GLU A 271 -18.15 -17.43 10.79
N ASP A 272 -16.98 -18.07 10.91
CA ASP A 272 -15.70 -17.39 11.14
C ASP A 272 -15.33 -16.45 9.97
N TYR A 273 -15.92 -16.62 8.78
CA TYR A 273 -15.79 -15.69 7.66
C TYR A 273 -16.21 -14.24 8.01
N LYS A 274 -17.08 -14.05 9.01
CA LYS A 274 -17.53 -12.71 9.49
C LYS A 274 -16.45 -11.95 10.28
N ILE A 275 -15.40 -12.64 10.72
CA ILE A 275 -14.24 -12.10 11.43
C ILE A 275 -12.93 -12.61 10.82
N GLY A 276 -13.00 -13.05 9.56
CA GLY A 276 -11.95 -13.78 8.86
C GLY A 276 -10.92 -12.89 8.16
N GLY A 277 -10.74 -11.65 8.62
CA GLY A 277 -9.75 -10.71 8.11
C GLY A 277 -9.89 -10.39 6.62
N GLY A 278 -8.76 -10.41 5.91
CA GLY A 278 -8.66 -10.10 4.48
C GLY A 278 -8.71 -8.60 4.18
N ALA A 279 -8.29 -7.73 5.11
CA ALA A 279 -8.35 -6.29 4.91
C ALA A 279 -7.36 -5.81 3.83
N ALA A 280 -7.70 -4.74 3.13
CA ALA A 280 -6.94 -4.22 1.99
C ALA A 280 -6.15 -2.96 2.38
N TRP A 281 -5.09 -3.14 3.17
CA TRP A 281 -4.33 -2.03 3.76
C TRP A 281 -3.05 -1.63 2.99
N GLY A 282 -2.81 -2.21 1.83
CA GLY A 282 -1.67 -1.91 0.98
C GLY A 282 -1.94 -0.91 -0.15
N TYR A 283 -1.34 -1.15 -1.32
CA TYR A 283 -1.42 -0.27 -2.49
C TYR A 283 -2.41 -0.80 -3.54
N VAL A 284 -3.05 0.12 -4.26
CA VAL A 284 -3.97 -0.18 -5.37
C VAL A 284 -3.38 0.36 -6.67
N SER A 285 -3.26 -0.49 -7.70
CA SER A 285 -2.89 -0.09 -9.07
C SER A 285 -4.11 -0.13 -10.00
N TYR A 286 -4.00 0.47 -11.18
CA TYR A 286 -5.10 0.62 -12.13
C TYR A 286 -4.61 0.56 -13.57
N ASP A 287 -5.31 -0.19 -14.43
CA ASP A 287 -5.13 -0.15 -15.87
C ASP A 287 -6.32 0.59 -16.51
N PRO A 288 -6.14 1.82 -17.01
CA PRO A 288 -7.23 2.61 -17.57
C PRO A 288 -7.76 2.07 -18.90
N GLU A 289 -6.98 1.26 -19.64
CA GLU A 289 -7.44 0.62 -20.87
C GLU A 289 -8.38 -0.54 -20.54
N LEU A 290 -8.05 -1.32 -19.52
CA LEU A 290 -8.85 -2.46 -19.07
C LEU A 290 -9.98 -2.05 -18.12
N LYS A 291 -9.92 -0.83 -17.56
CA LYS A 291 -10.81 -0.34 -16.49
C LYS A 291 -10.81 -1.27 -15.27
N LEU A 292 -9.64 -1.82 -14.94
CA LEU A 292 -9.43 -2.75 -13.83
C LEU A 292 -8.56 -2.15 -12.75
N VAL A 293 -9.03 -2.23 -11.50
CA VAL A 293 -8.24 -1.96 -10.29
C VAL A 293 -7.66 -3.25 -9.75
N TYR A 294 -6.40 -3.20 -9.32
CA TYR A 294 -5.67 -4.34 -8.78
C TYR A 294 -5.21 -4.04 -7.36
N TYR A 295 -5.49 -4.97 -6.46
CA TYR A 295 -5.09 -4.90 -5.06
C TYR A 295 -5.04 -6.32 -4.51
N ALA A 296 -4.54 -6.45 -3.28
CA ALA A 296 -4.54 -7.74 -2.62
C ALA A 296 -4.95 -7.64 -1.14
N THR A 297 -5.40 -8.76 -0.59
CA THR A 297 -6.03 -8.86 0.73
C THR A 297 -5.10 -9.46 1.77
N GLY A 298 -5.27 -9.02 3.02
CA GLY A 298 -4.52 -9.48 4.19
C GLY A 298 -4.85 -10.89 4.66
N ASN A 299 -4.36 -11.21 5.85
CA ASN A 299 -4.44 -12.50 6.51
C ASN A 299 -5.88 -12.87 6.97
N PRO A 300 -6.17 -14.17 7.22
CA PRO A 300 -7.52 -14.63 7.54
C PRO A 300 -7.95 -14.34 9.00
N GLY A 301 -7.44 -13.26 9.59
CA GLY A 301 -7.71 -12.84 10.97
C GLY A 301 -6.94 -13.65 12.01
N LEU A 302 -7.42 -14.84 12.36
CA LEU A 302 -6.86 -15.63 13.45
C LEU A 302 -5.51 -16.29 13.10
N TRP A 303 -4.47 -16.05 13.90
CA TRP A 303 -3.13 -16.63 13.68
C TRP A 303 -2.97 -18.05 14.23
N SER A 304 -3.99 -18.58 14.91
CA SER A 304 -4.05 -19.99 15.30
C SER A 304 -4.80 -20.84 14.26
N PRO A 305 -4.09 -21.49 13.32
CA PRO A 305 -4.71 -22.10 12.14
C PRO A 305 -5.60 -23.31 12.45
N SER A 306 -5.36 -24.06 13.54
CA SER A 306 -6.20 -25.21 13.90
C SER A 306 -7.66 -24.88 14.21
N TYR A 307 -8.01 -23.61 14.44
CA TYR A 307 -9.42 -23.20 14.57
C TYR A 307 -10.06 -22.86 13.22
N ARG A 308 -9.25 -22.58 12.19
CA ARG A 308 -9.70 -22.32 10.82
C ARG A 308 -9.82 -23.57 9.97
N CYS A 309 -9.48 -24.73 10.52
CA CYS A 309 -9.65 -26.06 9.92
C CYS A 309 -10.11 -27.08 10.99
N PRO A 310 -11.23 -27.80 10.82
CA PRO A 310 -11.68 -28.80 11.77
C PRO A 310 -10.82 -30.08 11.78
N ASP A 311 -10.15 -30.39 10.67
CA ASP A 311 -9.27 -31.56 10.53
C ASP A 311 -8.01 -31.44 11.41
N LYS A 312 -7.23 -32.52 11.51
CA LYS A 312 -6.14 -32.62 12.51
C LYS A 312 -4.76 -32.78 11.91
N THR A 313 -4.65 -33.07 10.63
CA THR A 313 -3.36 -33.21 9.96
C THR A 313 -3.08 -32.05 9.01
N HIS A 314 -1.80 -31.83 8.74
CA HIS A 314 -1.36 -30.82 7.78
C HIS A 314 -1.91 -31.09 6.38
N GLU A 315 -1.92 -32.35 5.96
CA GLU A 315 -2.38 -32.76 4.64
C GLU A 315 -3.88 -32.52 4.46
N GLU A 316 -4.70 -32.90 5.45
CA GLU A 316 -6.16 -32.72 5.41
C GLU A 316 -6.56 -31.24 5.37
N CYS A 317 -5.90 -30.39 6.17
CA CYS A 317 -6.17 -28.95 6.19
C CYS A 317 -5.70 -28.20 4.94
N ASN A 318 -4.86 -28.79 4.09
CA ASN A 318 -4.33 -28.17 2.88
C ASN A 318 -4.94 -28.72 1.57
N THR A 319 -6.10 -29.37 1.66
CA THR A 319 -6.84 -29.95 0.51
C THR A 319 -7.55 -28.94 -0.38
N GLY A 320 -7.82 -27.72 0.12
CA GLY A 320 -8.69 -26.74 -0.55
C GLY A 320 -9.98 -26.43 0.22
N ALA A 321 -10.40 -27.34 1.12
CA ALA A 321 -11.68 -27.22 1.82
C ALA A 321 -11.74 -26.05 2.80
N PHE A 322 -10.60 -25.66 3.39
CA PHE A 322 -10.48 -24.62 4.41
C PHE A 322 -9.52 -23.50 4.00
N ASP A 323 -9.52 -23.16 2.72
CA ASP A 323 -8.65 -22.13 2.13
C ASP A 323 -8.78 -20.73 2.74
N ASN A 324 -9.87 -20.46 3.47
CA ASN A 324 -10.20 -19.15 4.03
C ASN A 324 -10.24 -18.04 2.96
N LYS A 325 -10.89 -18.35 1.83
CA LYS A 325 -11.00 -17.43 0.70
C LYS A 325 -11.84 -16.22 1.07
N TRP A 326 -11.51 -14.99 0.68
CA TRP A 326 -10.43 -14.59 -0.21
C TRP A 326 -9.41 -13.74 0.53
N SER A 327 -8.94 -14.23 1.69
CA SER A 327 -7.70 -13.73 2.30
C SER A 327 -6.49 -14.04 1.40
N MET A 328 -5.38 -13.32 1.55
CA MET A 328 -4.13 -13.55 0.82
C MET A 328 -4.30 -13.61 -0.70
N THR A 329 -5.16 -12.77 -1.26
CA THR A 329 -5.64 -12.90 -2.65
C THR A 329 -5.36 -11.63 -3.45
N ILE A 330 -4.75 -11.79 -4.63
CA ILE A 330 -4.69 -10.75 -5.66
C ILE A 330 -6.05 -10.71 -6.37
N PHE A 331 -6.69 -9.54 -6.37
CA PHE A 331 -7.92 -9.27 -7.10
C PHE A 331 -7.67 -8.33 -8.28
N ALA A 332 -8.36 -8.58 -9.38
CA ALA A 332 -8.66 -7.57 -10.39
C ALA A 332 -10.17 -7.31 -10.42
N ARG A 333 -10.58 -6.06 -10.23
CA ARG A 333 -11.99 -5.66 -10.20
C ARG A 333 -12.28 -4.60 -11.24
N LYS A 334 -13.47 -4.63 -11.83
CA LYS A 334 -13.96 -3.53 -12.67
C LYS A 334 -14.13 -2.28 -11.80
N ILE A 335 -13.54 -1.17 -12.21
CA ILE A 335 -13.63 0.09 -11.46
C ILE A 335 -15.07 0.62 -11.38
N GLU A 336 -15.89 0.32 -12.39
CA GLU A 336 -17.27 0.77 -12.49
C GLU A 336 -18.14 0.28 -11.33
N ASN A 337 -18.06 -1.02 -11.01
CA ASN A 337 -19.03 -1.70 -10.15
C ASN A 337 -18.42 -2.67 -9.12
N GLY A 338 -17.09 -2.83 -9.09
CA GLY A 338 -16.39 -3.69 -8.12
C GLY A 338 -16.43 -5.18 -8.44
N GLU A 339 -17.08 -5.62 -9.54
CA GLU A 339 -17.12 -7.04 -9.93
C GLU A 339 -15.71 -7.58 -10.19
N ALA A 340 -15.39 -8.73 -9.61
CA ALA A 340 -14.11 -9.38 -9.81
C ALA A 340 -14.02 -10.03 -11.20
N VAL A 341 -12.98 -9.69 -11.96
CA VAL A 341 -12.59 -10.40 -13.19
C VAL A 341 -11.81 -11.65 -12.84
N PHE A 342 -10.83 -11.53 -11.95
CA PHE A 342 -10.11 -12.68 -11.40
C PHE A 342 -9.74 -12.46 -9.93
N ALA A 343 -9.50 -13.57 -9.24
CA ALA A 343 -9.04 -13.65 -7.87
C ALA A 343 -8.04 -14.81 -7.75
N TYR A 344 -6.77 -14.52 -7.43
CA TYR A 344 -5.71 -15.52 -7.26
C TYR A 344 -5.21 -15.52 -5.81
N GLN A 345 -5.50 -16.59 -5.07
CA GLN A 345 -5.08 -16.74 -3.69
C GLN A 345 -3.65 -17.29 -3.59
N MET A 346 -2.73 -16.47 -3.11
CA MET A 346 -1.29 -16.76 -3.03
C MET A 346 -0.96 -17.73 -1.90
N THR A 347 -1.61 -17.53 -0.74
CA THR A 347 -1.36 -18.30 0.48
C THR A 347 -2.68 -18.89 1.02
N PRO A 348 -3.24 -19.95 0.39
CA PRO A 348 -4.45 -20.61 0.88
C PRO A 348 -4.24 -21.18 2.28
N PHE A 349 -5.23 -21.05 3.18
CA PHE A 349 -5.12 -21.48 4.57
C PHE A 349 -3.81 -20.98 5.21
N ASP A 350 -3.61 -19.65 5.21
CA ASP A 350 -2.40 -19.05 5.80
C ASP A 350 -2.17 -19.54 7.23
N GLN A 351 -0.91 -19.63 7.63
CA GLN A 351 -0.49 -20.08 8.97
C GLN A 351 0.59 -19.19 9.57
N TRP A 352 1.03 -18.15 8.87
CA TRP A 352 2.24 -17.40 9.23
C TRP A 352 2.04 -15.90 9.27
N ASP A 353 0.82 -15.43 9.02
CA ASP A 353 0.52 -14.01 8.86
C ASP A 353 1.26 -13.42 7.65
N TYR A 354 1.12 -14.05 6.48
CA TYR A 354 1.71 -13.54 5.24
C TYR A 354 0.71 -12.70 4.44
N ASP A 355 0.33 -11.53 4.96
CA ASP A 355 -0.60 -10.62 4.28
C ASP A 355 -0.30 -10.46 2.80
N GLY A 356 -1.33 -10.62 1.98
CA GLY A 356 -1.20 -10.48 0.53
C GLY A 356 -1.04 -9.05 0.03
N ILE A 357 -1.06 -8.05 0.90
CA ILE A 357 -1.41 -6.65 0.58
C ILE A 357 -0.39 -5.86 -0.26
N ASN A 358 0.78 -6.44 -0.53
CA ASN A 358 1.87 -5.74 -1.21
C ASN A 358 1.43 -5.24 -2.61
N GLU A 359 2.18 -4.27 -3.14
CA GLU A 359 1.86 -3.60 -4.40
C GLU A 359 1.78 -4.55 -5.60
N ASN A 360 0.90 -4.20 -6.55
CA ASN A 360 0.73 -4.90 -7.81
C ASN A 360 1.26 -4.03 -8.96
N PHE A 361 2.51 -4.25 -9.38
CA PHE A 361 3.13 -3.50 -10.47
C PHE A 361 2.50 -3.89 -11.81
N LEU A 362 2.19 -2.91 -12.65
CA LEU A 362 1.65 -3.17 -14.00
C LEU A 362 2.73 -2.84 -15.04
N THR A 363 3.20 -3.86 -15.75
CA THR A 363 4.23 -3.70 -16.77
C THR A 363 3.90 -4.55 -17.99
N ASP A 364 4.34 -4.13 -19.17
CA ASP A 364 4.20 -4.94 -20.37
C ASP A 364 5.50 -5.71 -20.61
N MET A 365 5.44 -7.04 -20.53
CA MET A 365 6.62 -7.91 -20.60
C MET A 365 6.63 -8.75 -21.87
N ASP A 366 7.83 -9.15 -22.29
CA ASP A 366 8.02 -10.26 -23.21
C ASP A 366 8.28 -11.53 -22.39
N ILE A 367 7.36 -12.49 -22.43
CA ILE A 367 7.44 -13.74 -21.68
C ILE A 367 7.38 -14.88 -22.70
N ASP A 368 8.49 -15.60 -22.84
CA ASP A 368 8.62 -16.73 -23.77
C ASP A 368 8.27 -16.35 -25.23
N GLY A 369 8.61 -15.14 -25.66
CA GLY A 369 8.35 -14.62 -27.01
C GLY A 369 6.95 -14.03 -27.21
N LYS A 370 6.15 -13.90 -26.14
CA LYS A 370 4.80 -13.33 -26.16
C LYS A 370 4.77 -12.01 -25.41
N LYS A 371 4.13 -11.00 -26.01
CA LYS A 371 3.79 -9.76 -25.31
C LYS A 371 2.64 -10.02 -24.33
N VAL A 372 2.89 -9.75 -23.07
CA VAL A 372 1.95 -9.97 -21.96
C VAL A 372 1.74 -8.65 -21.24
N LYS A 373 0.47 -8.32 -20.99
CA LYS A 373 0.10 -7.29 -20.04
C LYS A 373 0.29 -7.88 -18.64
N ALA A 374 1.48 -7.73 -18.05
CA ALA A 374 1.84 -8.39 -16.81
C ALA A 374 1.43 -7.58 -15.57
N LEU A 375 1.10 -8.32 -14.50
CA LEU A 375 1.05 -7.87 -13.12
C LEU A 375 2.18 -8.59 -12.38
N THR A 376 3.00 -7.84 -11.63
CA THR A 376 4.04 -8.42 -10.76
C THR A 376 3.79 -8.05 -9.31
N HIS A 377 3.89 -9.03 -8.42
CA HIS A 377 3.60 -8.89 -7.00
C HIS A 377 4.67 -9.61 -6.17
N PHE A 378 5.33 -8.90 -5.25
CA PHE A 378 6.30 -9.47 -4.32
C PHE A 378 5.62 -9.67 -2.97
N ASP A 379 5.24 -10.88 -2.63
CA ASP A 379 4.39 -11.13 -1.46
C ASP A 379 5.18 -11.20 -0.15
N ARG A 380 4.51 -10.97 0.99
CA ARG A 380 5.08 -11.21 2.33
C ARG A 380 5.63 -12.63 2.45
N ASN A 381 4.99 -13.62 1.82
CA ASN A 381 5.39 -15.02 1.87
C ASN A 381 6.75 -15.35 1.21
N GLY A 382 7.40 -14.36 0.57
CA GLY A 382 8.74 -14.49 -0.02
C GLY A 382 8.77 -14.99 -1.46
N PHE A 383 7.62 -15.19 -2.10
CA PHE A 383 7.49 -15.42 -3.54
C PHE A 383 7.16 -14.11 -4.30
N ALA A 384 7.78 -13.96 -5.46
CA ALA A 384 7.45 -12.97 -6.47
C ALA A 384 6.60 -13.65 -7.55
N TYR A 385 5.37 -13.18 -7.72
CA TYR A 385 4.37 -13.69 -8.65
C TYR A 385 4.30 -12.78 -9.88
N VAL A 386 4.23 -13.39 -11.06
CA VAL A 386 3.95 -12.70 -12.33
C VAL A 386 2.69 -13.31 -12.92
N LEU A 387 1.65 -12.51 -13.10
CA LEU A 387 0.36 -12.89 -13.68
C LEU A 387 0.12 -12.13 -14.98
N ASP A 388 -0.70 -12.67 -15.88
CA ASP A 388 -1.37 -11.85 -16.89
C ASP A 388 -2.47 -11.03 -16.19
N ARG A 389 -2.38 -9.69 -16.28
CA ARG A 389 -3.30 -8.78 -15.59
C ARG A 389 -4.68 -8.68 -16.25
N THR A 390 -4.89 -9.33 -17.40
CA THR A 390 -6.19 -9.36 -18.07
C THR A 390 -7.10 -10.46 -17.52
N ASP A 391 -6.53 -11.58 -17.06
CA ASP A 391 -7.31 -12.78 -16.69
C ASP A 391 -6.78 -13.57 -15.47
N GLY A 392 -5.66 -13.14 -14.89
CA GLY A 392 -5.07 -13.72 -13.69
C GLY A 392 -4.20 -14.95 -13.94
N THR A 393 -3.91 -15.30 -15.18
CA THR A 393 -3.09 -16.48 -15.51
C THR A 393 -1.71 -16.37 -14.85
N LEU A 394 -1.31 -17.37 -14.04
CA LEU A 394 -0.01 -17.38 -13.36
C LEU A 394 1.09 -17.77 -14.35
N LEU A 395 2.10 -16.91 -14.50
CA LEU A 395 3.16 -17.05 -15.50
C LEU A 395 4.51 -17.38 -14.85
N ARG A 396 4.83 -16.79 -13.70
CA ARG A 396 6.02 -17.09 -12.91
C ARG A 396 5.70 -16.99 -11.41
N ALA A 397 6.38 -17.80 -10.61
CA ALA A 397 6.41 -17.68 -9.15
C ALA A 397 7.80 -18.08 -8.66
N THR A 398 8.56 -17.12 -8.13
CA THR A 398 9.98 -17.30 -7.81
C THR A 398 10.30 -16.82 -6.39
N LYS A 399 11.18 -17.51 -5.67
CA LYS A 399 11.60 -17.09 -4.32
C LYS A 399 12.55 -15.90 -4.42
N TYR A 400 12.17 -14.73 -3.90
CA TYR A 400 13.03 -13.53 -3.93
C TYR A 400 13.81 -13.32 -2.63
N VAL A 401 13.48 -14.07 -1.57
CA VAL A 401 14.20 -14.18 -0.29
C VAL A 401 14.31 -15.65 0.11
N THR A 402 14.91 -15.92 1.27
CA THR A 402 14.89 -17.24 1.90
C THR A 402 13.46 -17.63 2.24
N VAL A 403 13.05 -18.80 1.77
CA VAL A 403 11.69 -19.35 1.93
C VAL A 403 11.79 -20.84 2.23
N ASP A 404 11.35 -21.25 3.41
CA ASP A 404 11.34 -22.64 3.87
C ASP A 404 9.93 -23.20 4.15
N TRP A 405 8.94 -22.33 4.38
CA TRP A 405 7.54 -22.73 4.64
C TRP A 405 6.89 -23.48 3.47
N ALA A 406 7.38 -23.27 2.25
CA ALA A 406 6.96 -23.96 1.04
C ALA A 406 8.15 -24.31 0.14
N GLU A 407 8.06 -25.46 -0.54
CA GLU A 407 9.06 -25.90 -1.50
C GLU A 407 9.08 -24.99 -2.74
N LYS A 408 7.89 -24.77 -3.31
CA LYS A 408 7.62 -23.99 -4.52
C LYS A 408 6.12 -23.71 -4.64
N ILE A 409 5.76 -22.88 -5.62
CA ILE A 409 4.41 -22.82 -6.14
C ILE A 409 4.26 -23.88 -7.23
N ASP A 410 3.26 -24.75 -7.13
CA ASP A 410 2.89 -25.65 -8.21
C ASP A 410 2.21 -24.83 -9.32
N MET A 411 2.92 -24.62 -10.43
CA MET A 411 2.44 -23.82 -11.56
C MET A 411 1.19 -24.40 -12.24
N LYS A 412 0.85 -25.68 -12.02
CA LYS A 412 -0.37 -26.28 -12.59
C LYS A 412 -1.61 -25.91 -11.76
N THR A 413 -1.49 -25.98 -10.44
CA THR A 413 -2.61 -25.70 -9.52
C THR A 413 -2.64 -24.25 -9.07
N GLY A 414 -1.52 -23.54 -9.17
CA GLY A 414 -1.30 -22.20 -8.63
C GLY A 414 -1.06 -22.17 -7.13
N ARG A 415 -0.92 -23.33 -6.46
CA ARG A 415 -0.89 -23.43 -4.99
C ARG A 415 0.53 -23.67 -4.45
N PRO A 416 0.88 -23.16 -3.27
CA PRO A 416 2.14 -23.51 -2.61
C PRO A 416 2.14 -24.98 -2.17
N ILE A 417 3.28 -25.66 -2.36
CA ILE A 417 3.56 -26.96 -1.73
C ILE A 417 4.17 -26.67 -0.37
N LYS A 418 3.34 -26.66 0.68
CA LYS A 418 3.75 -26.34 2.04
C LYS A 418 4.63 -27.44 2.65
N VAL A 419 5.55 -27.03 3.51
CA VAL A 419 6.45 -27.93 4.23
C VAL A 419 5.93 -28.11 5.66
N ARG A 420 5.57 -29.34 6.01
CA ARG A 420 5.02 -29.75 7.30
C ARG A 420 5.84 -29.27 8.50
N ASP A 421 7.16 -29.31 8.40
CA ASP A 421 8.08 -28.98 9.48
C ASP A 421 8.03 -27.51 9.88
N HIS A 422 7.67 -26.63 8.93
CA HIS A 422 7.56 -25.18 9.11
C HIS A 422 6.10 -24.73 9.31
N SER A 423 5.15 -25.66 9.42
CA SER A 423 3.72 -25.40 9.59
C SER A 423 3.35 -25.35 11.08
N PRO A 424 2.88 -24.21 11.63
CA PRO A 424 2.45 -24.08 13.03
C PRO A 424 0.98 -24.51 13.18
N LEU A 425 0.59 -25.69 12.68
CA LEU A 425 -0.82 -26.08 12.65
C LEU A 425 -1.44 -26.16 14.05
N GLU A 426 -0.74 -26.80 14.99
CA GLU A 426 -1.27 -27.14 16.31
C GLU A 426 -1.00 -26.07 17.37
N VAL A 427 -1.98 -25.85 18.25
CA VAL A 427 -1.77 -25.04 19.47
C VAL A 427 -0.62 -25.61 20.30
N GLY A 428 0.28 -24.72 20.75
CA GLY A 428 1.47 -25.05 21.53
C GLY A 428 2.63 -25.64 20.72
N ARG A 429 2.47 -25.85 19.39
CA ARG A 429 3.58 -26.30 18.55
C ARG A 429 4.40 -25.11 18.06
N ASN A 430 5.59 -24.96 18.62
CA ASN A 430 6.56 -23.98 18.15
C ASN A 430 7.31 -24.51 16.92
N VAL A 431 7.32 -23.74 15.83
CA VAL A 431 8.06 -24.04 14.60
C VAL A 431 8.91 -22.84 14.17
N SER A 432 10.02 -23.13 13.48
CA SER A 432 10.77 -22.10 12.76
C SER A 432 10.16 -21.90 11.37
N ALA A 433 10.14 -20.67 10.87
CA ALA A 433 9.78 -20.37 9.48
C ALA A 433 10.50 -19.11 8.96
N CYS A 434 10.82 -19.13 7.67
CA CYS A 434 11.37 -18.03 6.90
C CYS A 434 10.50 -17.81 5.64
N PRO A 435 10.09 -16.56 5.36
CA PRO A 435 10.33 -15.36 6.17
C PRO A 435 9.52 -15.35 7.49
N SER A 436 9.82 -14.40 8.38
CA SER A 436 8.96 -14.13 9.55
C SER A 436 7.58 -13.59 9.13
N ALA A 437 6.63 -13.43 10.07
CA ALA A 437 5.33 -12.81 9.81
C ALA A 437 5.43 -11.42 9.16
N MET A 438 6.48 -10.64 9.43
CA MET A 438 6.76 -9.37 8.73
C MET A 438 7.24 -9.55 7.27
N GLY A 439 7.29 -10.79 6.79
CA GLY A 439 7.52 -11.21 5.41
C GLY A 439 8.93 -10.98 4.88
N GLY A 440 9.14 -11.43 3.63
CA GLY A 440 10.33 -11.14 2.83
C GLY A 440 10.40 -9.67 2.40
N LYS A 441 9.25 -9.01 2.39
CA LYS A 441 9.05 -7.56 2.42
C LYS A 441 7.67 -7.33 3.05
N ASP A 442 7.43 -6.12 3.53
CA ASP A 442 6.13 -5.70 4.07
C ASP A 442 5.49 -4.67 3.12
N GLN A 443 4.88 -3.61 3.67
CA GLN A 443 4.24 -2.54 2.90
C GLN A 443 5.16 -1.80 1.93
N GLN A 444 6.46 -1.69 2.20
CA GLN A 444 7.36 -0.84 1.44
C GLN A 444 7.36 -1.21 -0.06
N PRO A 445 7.07 -0.26 -0.96
CA PRO A 445 7.00 -0.54 -2.39
C PRO A 445 8.39 -0.56 -3.02
N GLY A 446 8.62 -1.54 -3.90
CA GLY A 446 9.77 -1.52 -4.80
C GLY A 446 9.59 -0.55 -5.98
N SER A 447 10.49 -0.61 -6.95
CA SER A 447 10.40 0.19 -8.18
C SER A 447 10.87 -0.59 -9.40
N VAL A 448 10.35 -0.26 -10.57
CA VAL A 448 10.68 -0.89 -11.85
C VAL A 448 10.81 0.18 -12.92
N ASP A 449 11.80 0.04 -13.79
CA ASP A 449 11.89 0.84 -15.01
C ASP A 449 11.07 0.17 -16.11
N PRO A 450 10.04 0.85 -16.67
CA PRO A 450 9.23 0.26 -17.73
C PRO A 450 10.03 -0.18 -18.98
N LYS A 451 11.25 0.32 -19.19
CA LYS A 451 12.15 -0.11 -20.28
C LYS A 451 12.80 -1.48 -20.01
N GLU A 452 12.89 -1.88 -18.74
CA GLU A 452 13.40 -3.18 -18.28
C GLU A 452 12.32 -3.85 -17.41
N PRO A 453 11.15 -4.19 -17.97
CA PRO A 453 9.92 -4.42 -17.20
C PRO A 453 9.98 -5.62 -16.26
N ASN A 454 10.88 -6.58 -16.49
CA ASN A 454 11.10 -7.74 -15.62
C ASN A 454 12.16 -7.50 -14.52
N ILE A 455 12.78 -6.31 -14.46
CA ILE A 455 13.89 -6.01 -13.55
C ILE A 455 13.41 -5.05 -12.46
N PHE A 456 13.32 -5.58 -11.24
CA PHE A 456 12.79 -4.88 -10.09
C PHE A 456 13.89 -4.50 -9.11
N TYR A 457 13.75 -3.33 -8.51
CA TYR A 457 14.57 -2.83 -7.42
C TYR A 457 13.73 -2.95 -6.16
N MET A 458 14.04 -3.94 -5.31
CA MET A 458 13.16 -4.37 -4.24
C MET A 458 13.81 -4.19 -2.87
N PRO A 459 13.20 -3.42 -1.95
CA PRO A 459 13.58 -3.44 -0.55
C PRO A 459 13.06 -4.72 0.11
N THR A 460 13.97 -5.51 0.70
CA THR A 460 13.63 -6.80 1.31
C THR A 460 14.08 -6.86 2.76
N ASN A 461 13.35 -7.66 3.54
CA ASN A 461 13.67 -8.04 4.90
C ASN A 461 14.40 -9.39 4.90
N ASN A 462 15.30 -9.59 5.85
CA ASN A 462 16.17 -10.77 5.90
C ASN A 462 16.17 -11.42 7.29
N TRP A 463 15.05 -12.07 7.62
CA TRP A 463 14.76 -12.61 8.95
C TRP A 463 13.85 -13.85 8.90
N CYS A 464 13.74 -14.51 10.04
CA CYS A 464 12.88 -15.66 10.27
C CYS A 464 12.17 -15.49 11.63
N MET A 465 11.34 -16.46 11.98
CA MET A 465 10.67 -16.49 13.28
C MET A 465 10.59 -17.89 13.87
N GLU A 466 10.40 -17.93 15.17
CA GLU A 466 9.71 -18.99 15.90
C GLU A 466 8.26 -18.54 16.10
N LEU A 467 7.31 -19.41 15.76
CA LEU A 467 5.86 -19.15 15.86
C LEU A 467 5.17 -20.32 16.57
N GLU A 468 4.46 -19.99 17.65
CA GLU A 468 3.72 -20.94 18.48
C GLU A 468 2.27 -20.46 18.67
N PRO A 469 1.29 -21.09 17.99
CA PRO A 469 -0.12 -20.77 18.15
C PRO A 469 -0.61 -21.00 19.59
N GLN A 470 -1.56 -20.19 20.05
CA GLN A 470 -2.11 -20.21 21.40
C GLN A 470 -3.63 -20.46 21.39
N GLU A 471 -4.21 -20.81 22.54
CA GLU A 471 -5.65 -21.03 22.66
C GLU A 471 -6.46 -19.76 22.32
N ARG A 472 -7.50 -19.92 21.49
CA ARG A 472 -8.44 -18.85 21.17
C ARG A 472 -9.40 -18.63 22.34
N THR A 473 -9.27 -17.48 23.02
CA THR A 473 -10.09 -17.19 24.22
C THR A 473 -11.36 -16.39 23.93
N HIS A 474 -11.45 -15.72 22.78
CA HIS A 474 -12.59 -14.89 22.40
C HIS A 474 -12.67 -14.69 20.88
N THR A 475 -13.77 -14.10 20.40
CA THR A 475 -14.06 -13.85 18.98
C THR A 475 -14.70 -12.48 18.73
N ASN A 476 -14.61 -11.58 19.71
CA ASN A 476 -15.21 -10.24 19.62
C ASN A 476 -14.42 -9.39 18.62
N GLN A 477 -15.12 -8.64 17.76
CA GLN A 477 -14.47 -7.64 16.92
C GLN A 477 -13.94 -6.48 17.77
N GLY A 478 -12.86 -5.86 17.32
CA GLY A 478 -12.26 -4.72 18.01
C GLY A 478 -11.47 -5.09 19.27
N THR A 479 -11.25 -6.37 19.53
CA THR A 479 -10.31 -6.88 20.53
C THR A 479 -9.22 -7.70 19.84
N VAL A 480 -8.02 -7.75 20.40
CA VAL A 480 -6.88 -8.46 19.81
C VAL A 480 -7.22 -9.93 19.52
N TYR A 481 -7.15 -10.33 18.25
CA TYR A 481 -7.61 -11.61 17.71
C TYR A 481 -6.47 -12.46 17.12
N VAL A 482 -5.26 -12.35 17.69
CA VAL A 482 -4.03 -12.99 17.19
C VAL A 482 -3.87 -14.42 17.74
N PHE A 483 -3.71 -14.55 19.06
CA PHE A 483 -3.45 -15.82 19.77
C PHE A 483 -2.23 -16.58 19.23
N ALA A 484 -1.07 -15.96 19.22
CA ALA A 484 0.20 -16.60 18.87
C ALA A 484 1.36 -15.96 19.65
N ASN A 485 2.32 -16.77 20.07
CA ASN A 485 3.62 -16.28 20.53
C ASN A 485 4.57 -16.27 19.33
N VAL A 486 5.22 -15.13 19.08
CA VAL A 486 6.14 -14.97 17.96
C VAL A 486 7.45 -14.41 18.45
N TYR A 487 8.55 -15.06 18.09
CA TYR A 487 9.90 -14.59 18.35
C TYR A 487 10.63 -14.45 17.01
N MET A 488 10.93 -13.21 16.62
CA MET A 488 11.60 -12.92 15.35
C MET A 488 13.10 -12.71 15.57
N TYR A 489 13.89 -13.17 14.59
CA TYR A 489 15.35 -13.06 14.62
C TYR A 489 15.92 -12.93 13.19
N PRO A 490 17.08 -12.27 13.02
CA PRO A 490 17.68 -12.14 11.69
C PRO A 490 18.17 -13.51 11.20
N GLU A 491 18.03 -13.76 9.89
CA GLU A 491 18.54 -15.00 9.27
C GLU A 491 20.06 -15.09 9.42
N LYS A 492 20.74 -13.95 9.32
CA LYS A 492 22.17 -13.80 9.56
C LYS A 492 22.42 -12.65 10.53
N PRO A 493 23.15 -12.85 11.63
CA PRO A 493 23.51 -11.76 12.54
C PRO A 493 24.17 -10.58 11.80
N GLY A 494 23.70 -9.36 12.08
CA GLY A 494 24.23 -8.12 11.48
C GLY A 494 23.72 -7.79 10.07
N THR A 495 22.84 -8.61 9.48
CA THR A 495 22.15 -8.28 8.22
C THR A 495 20.69 -8.61 8.35
N THR A 496 19.84 -7.58 8.42
CA THR A 496 18.40 -7.74 8.63
C THR A 496 17.57 -7.21 7.46
N GLY A 497 18.21 -6.57 6.48
CA GLY A 497 17.60 -6.13 5.23
C GLY A 497 18.56 -6.31 4.06
N LYS A 498 18.00 -6.38 2.85
CA LYS A 498 18.75 -6.32 1.60
C LYS A 498 17.98 -5.53 0.56
N ILE A 499 18.63 -4.59 -0.13
CA ILE A 499 18.10 -4.06 -1.39
C ILE A 499 18.54 -4.98 -2.52
N LYS A 500 17.61 -5.44 -3.35
CA LYS A 500 17.91 -6.37 -4.46
C LYS A 500 17.55 -5.76 -5.80
N LYS A 501 18.41 -5.94 -6.80
CA LYS A 501 18.02 -5.89 -8.22
C LYS A 501 17.68 -7.30 -8.65
N TYR A 502 16.44 -7.55 -9.02
CA TYR A 502 15.87 -8.89 -9.19
C TYR A 502 15.18 -9.05 -10.53
N ASP A 503 15.48 -10.13 -11.24
CA ASP A 503 14.77 -10.52 -12.45
C ASP A 503 13.66 -11.53 -12.12
N VAL A 504 12.40 -11.09 -12.25
CA VAL A 504 11.23 -11.92 -11.89
C VAL A 504 10.94 -13.06 -12.86
N LEU A 505 11.48 -13.01 -14.09
CA LEU A 505 11.28 -14.07 -15.07
C LEU A 505 12.24 -15.24 -14.85
N THR A 506 13.46 -14.95 -14.38
CA THR A 506 14.48 -15.97 -14.12
C THR A 506 14.63 -16.34 -12.64
N GLY A 507 14.08 -15.52 -11.74
CA GLY A 507 14.21 -15.67 -10.30
C GLY A 507 15.60 -15.35 -9.76
N LYS A 508 16.39 -14.55 -10.49
CA LYS A 508 17.79 -14.27 -10.15
C LYS A 508 17.95 -12.88 -9.55
N THR A 509 18.66 -12.81 -8.43
CA THR A 509 19.24 -11.57 -7.92
C THR A 509 20.46 -11.20 -8.76
N ILE A 510 20.41 -10.07 -9.45
CA ILE A 510 21.50 -9.52 -10.27
C ILE A 510 22.59 -8.94 -9.37
N TRP A 511 22.18 -8.15 -8.38
CA TRP A 511 23.02 -7.70 -7.27
C TRP A 511 22.16 -7.44 -6.04
N GLU A 512 22.79 -7.42 -4.87
CA GLU A 512 22.17 -7.04 -3.60
C GLU A 512 23.08 -6.14 -2.75
N ILE A 513 22.47 -5.28 -1.95
CA ILE A 513 23.14 -4.43 -0.96
C ILE A 513 22.66 -4.89 0.43
N PRO A 514 23.51 -5.53 1.24
CA PRO A 514 23.13 -5.92 2.59
C PRO A 514 23.06 -4.70 3.51
N ASP A 515 22.07 -4.67 4.38
CA ASP A 515 21.88 -3.63 5.38
C ASP A 515 21.80 -4.20 6.81
N PRO A 516 22.37 -3.47 7.80
CA PRO A 516 22.24 -3.85 9.21
C PRO A 516 20.84 -3.61 9.77
N TYR A 517 19.97 -2.93 9.00
CA TYR A 517 18.58 -2.65 9.35
C TYR A 517 17.65 -3.20 8.26
N PRO A 518 16.41 -3.58 8.60
CA PRO A 518 15.41 -3.95 7.61
C PRO A 518 15.16 -2.78 6.65
N ASN A 519 14.94 -3.08 5.37
CA ASN A 519 14.64 -2.04 4.38
C ASN A 519 13.14 -1.79 4.38
N TRP A 520 12.69 -0.85 5.22
CA TRP A 520 11.26 -0.56 5.50
C TRP A 520 10.71 0.68 4.78
N GLY A 521 11.55 1.36 3.99
CA GLY A 521 11.15 2.43 3.07
C GLY A 521 11.20 1.94 1.62
N GLY A 522 10.37 2.53 0.76
CA GLY A 522 10.32 2.17 -0.65
C GLY A 522 11.55 2.60 -1.44
N THR A 523 11.68 2.08 -2.67
CA THR A 523 12.68 2.51 -3.64
C THR A 523 12.09 3.44 -4.70
N MET A 524 12.94 4.20 -5.37
CA MET A 524 12.63 4.98 -6.57
C MET A 524 13.80 4.89 -7.53
N VAL A 525 13.55 4.70 -8.83
CA VAL A 525 14.58 4.73 -9.88
C VAL A 525 14.39 5.90 -10.83
N THR A 526 15.51 6.40 -11.36
CA THR A 526 15.51 7.51 -12.32
C THR A 526 16.28 7.19 -13.60
N ASP A 527 15.96 7.89 -14.69
CA ASP A 527 16.71 7.84 -15.95
C ASP A 527 18.12 8.45 -15.83
N GLY A 528 18.44 9.14 -14.72
CA GLY A 528 19.80 9.54 -14.35
C GLY A 528 20.74 8.38 -13.99
N GLY A 529 20.28 7.13 -14.07
CA GLY A 529 21.06 5.93 -13.73
C GLY A 529 21.13 5.67 -12.22
N LEU A 530 20.18 6.19 -11.46
CA LEU A 530 20.19 6.14 -10.00
C LEU A 530 18.99 5.37 -9.43
N MET A 531 19.19 4.77 -8.26
CA MET A 531 18.15 4.29 -7.36
C MET A 531 18.29 5.01 -6.02
N PHE A 532 17.18 5.48 -5.46
CA PHE A 532 17.13 6.10 -4.13
C PHE A 532 16.34 5.21 -3.16
N TYR A 533 16.79 5.16 -1.91
CA TYR A 533 16.09 4.49 -0.81
C TYR A 533 16.57 5.01 0.54
N GLY A 534 15.77 4.80 1.57
CA GLY A 534 16.12 5.09 2.95
C GLY A 534 16.34 3.84 3.79
N SER A 535 17.20 3.97 4.79
CA SER A 535 17.41 2.96 5.82
C SER A 535 16.69 3.34 7.13
N LEU A 536 16.24 2.35 7.90
CA LEU A 536 15.78 2.55 9.28
C LEU A 536 16.85 3.13 10.21
N GLY A 537 18.13 3.01 9.83
CA GLY A 537 19.21 3.74 10.51
C GLY A 537 19.16 5.25 10.31
N GLY A 538 18.39 5.75 9.34
CA GLY A 538 18.32 7.17 8.96
C GLY A 538 19.27 7.57 7.82
N ASP A 539 19.93 6.62 7.17
CA ASP A 539 20.73 6.91 5.99
C ASP A 539 19.83 7.00 4.76
N PHE A 540 19.76 8.17 4.13
CA PHE A 540 19.18 8.32 2.80
C PHE A 540 20.27 8.19 1.74
N ARG A 541 20.06 7.32 0.75
CA ARG A 541 21.11 6.87 -0.16
C ARG A 541 20.71 7.02 -1.62
N ALA A 542 21.71 7.33 -2.44
CA ALA A 542 21.64 7.23 -3.89
C ALA A 542 22.64 6.17 -4.37
N VAL A 543 22.18 5.29 -5.26
CA VAL A 543 22.89 4.10 -5.69
C VAL A 543 22.97 4.08 -7.21
N ASP A 544 24.10 3.67 -7.75
CA ASP A 544 24.20 3.28 -9.15
C ASP A 544 23.32 2.04 -9.41
N ARG A 545 22.26 2.21 -10.20
CA ARG A 545 21.28 1.14 -10.45
C ARG A 545 21.82 -0.02 -11.31
N GLU A 546 22.99 0.15 -11.93
CA GLU A 546 23.66 -0.92 -12.67
C GLU A 546 24.47 -1.81 -11.74
N SER A 547 25.29 -1.23 -10.86
CA SER A 547 26.26 -1.95 -10.05
C SER A 547 25.85 -2.21 -8.60
N GLY A 548 24.84 -1.49 -8.08
CA GLY A 548 24.48 -1.53 -6.65
C GLY A 548 25.42 -0.71 -5.75
N LYS A 549 26.37 0.03 -6.33
CA LYS A 549 27.29 0.87 -5.55
C LYS A 549 26.58 2.10 -4.98
N VAL A 550 26.67 2.31 -3.67
CA VAL A 550 26.24 3.56 -3.02
C VAL A 550 27.18 4.69 -3.48
N LEU A 551 26.61 5.68 -4.17
CA LEU A 551 27.35 6.84 -4.71
C LEU A 551 27.28 8.05 -3.77
N TRP A 552 26.19 8.15 -3.02
CA TRP A 552 25.95 9.23 -2.07
C TRP A 552 25.10 8.72 -0.90
N SER A 553 25.34 9.25 0.29
CA SER A 553 24.56 8.94 1.49
C SER A 553 24.55 10.14 2.43
N ARG A 554 23.42 10.36 3.10
CA ARG A 554 23.30 11.38 4.16
C ARG A 554 22.46 10.87 5.31
N LYS A 555 22.96 11.10 6.54
CA LYS A 555 22.24 10.80 7.78
C LYS A 555 21.16 11.85 8.03
N LEU A 556 19.93 11.41 8.24
CA LEU A 556 18.77 12.25 8.57
C LEU A 556 18.44 12.17 10.07
N GLY A 557 17.47 12.98 10.50
CA GLY A 557 17.10 13.13 11.90
C GLY A 557 16.45 11.91 12.54
N SER A 558 15.94 10.95 11.76
CA SER A 558 15.28 9.73 12.23
C SER A 558 15.39 8.60 11.20
N GLY A 559 14.98 7.39 11.56
CA GLY A 559 14.87 6.26 10.65
C GLY A 559 13.88 6.54 9.51
N ILE A 560 14.14 5.97 8.33
CA ILE A 560 13.34 6.21 7.13
C ILE A 560 12.47 4.99 6.84
N ILE A 561 11.16 5.17 6.95
CA ILE A 561 10.13 4.24 6.46
C ILE A 561 9.26 4.86 5.34
N GLY A 562 9.57 6.09 4.96
CA GLY A 562 8.92 6.79 3.86
C GLY A 562 9.51 6.39 2.50
N ASN A 563 8.76 6.72 1.46
CA ASN A 563 9.06 6.40 0.08
C ASN A 563 9.64 7.64 -0.61
N PRO A 564 10.83 7.56 -1.22
CA PRO A 564 11.46 8.70 -1.88
C PRO A 564 10.69 9.11 -3.14
N ILE A 565 10.62 10.40 -3.40
CA ILE A 565 10.04 10.98 -4.63
C ILE A 565 11.06 11.88 -5.32
N THR A 566 10.82 12.18 -6.60
CA THR A 566 11.54 13.23 -7.31
C THR A 566 10.56 14.07 -8.11
N TYR A 567 10.89 15.34 -8.30
CA TYR A 567 10.08 16.30 -9.05
C TYR A 567 10.98 17.42 -9.56
N LYS A 568 10.46 18.27 -10.44
CA LYS A 568 11.17 19.44 -10.96
C LYS A 568 10.30 20.68 -10.83
N THR A 569 10.91 21.74 -10.33
CA THR A 569 10.28 23.06 -10.21
C THR A 569 11.26 24.12 -10.69
N GLY A 570 10.79 24.94 -11.65
CA GLY A 570 11.70 25.70 -12.50
C GLY A 570 12.69 24.77 -13.20
N ASP A 571 13.97 25.08 -13.11
CA ASP A 571 15.02 24.39 -13.87
C ASP A 571 15.72 23.30 -13.03
N LYS A 572 15.28 23.10 -11.78
CA LYS A 572 15.96 22.29 -10.78
C LYS A 572 15.18 21.03 -10.45
N GLN A 573 15.83 19.88 -10.54
CA GLN A 573 15.32 18.61 -10.02
C GLN A 573 15.57 18.52 -8.51
N TYR A 574 14.59 18.00 -7.78
CA TYR A 574 14.62 17.74 -6.35
C TYR A 574 14.35 16.26 -6.07
N VAL A 575 14.87 15.75 -4.95
CA VAL A 575 14.54 14.44 -4.39
C VAL A 575 14.10 14.62 -2.95
N GLY A 576 12.97 14.04 -2.56
CA GLY A 576 12.39 14.18 -1.23
C GLY A 576 12.10 12.84 -0.57
N VAL A 577 12.22 12.76 0.75
CA VAL A 577 11.86 11.56 1.53
C VAL A 577 11.44 11.93 2.95
N TYR A 578 10.47 11.22 3.53
CA TYR A 578 10.17 11.35 4.95
C TYR A 578 11.23 10.70 5.82
N SER A 579 11.47 11.26 7.01
CA SER A 579 12.18 10.60 8.11
C SER A 579 11.33 10.64 9.37
N GLY A 580 11.16 9.48 10.01
CA GLY A 580 10.34 9.26 11.19
C GLY A 580 10.14 7.76 11.38
N ILE A 581 10.94 7.15 12.25
CA ILE A 581 10.85 5.71 12.56
C ILE A 581 9.46 5.36 13.14
N GLY A 582 8.98 4.17 12.79
CA GLY A 582 7.71 3.61 13.23
C GLY A 582 7.36 2.40 12.39
N GLY A 583 6.07 2.23 12.09
CA GLY A 583 5.57 0.97 11.50
C GLY A 583 5.73 -0.20 12.48
N TRP A 584 5.43 -1.43 12.04
CA TRP A 584 5.47 -2.60 12.93
C TRP A 584 6.85 -2.78 13.59
N ILE A 585 7.93 -2.71 12.80
CA ILE A 585 9.30 -2.90 13.28
C ILE A 585 9.81 -1.77 14.19
N GLY A 586 9.27 -0.56 14.03
CA GLY A 586 9.59 0.61 14.86
C GLY A 586 8.66 0.81 16.05
N LEU A 587 7.52 0.11 16.10
CA LEU A 587 6.51 0.24 17.15
C LEU A 587 7.09 0.09 18.57
N PRO A 588 8.00 -0.87 18.86
CA PRO A 588 8.59 -0.97 20.19
C PRO A 588 9.32 0.30 20.64
N VAL A 589 9.91 1.04 19.70
CA VAL A 589 10.58 2.33 19.96
C VAL A 589 9.56 3.45 20.12
N THR A 590 8.57 3.53 19.22
CA THR A 590 7.61 4.64 19.21
C THR A 590 6.62 4.59 20.36
N ALA A 591 6.24 3.39 20.80
CA ALA A 591 5.32 3.15 21.91
C ALA A 591 6.03 2.87 23.26
N GLY A 592 7.37 2.77 23.28
CA GLY A 592 8.14 2.54 24.50
C GLY A 592 7.89 1.17 25.14
N LEU A 593 7.87 0.12 24.32
CA LEU A 593 7.60 -1.25 24.79
C LEU A 593 8.81 -1.86 25.50
N ASP A 594 8.56 -2.81 26.40
CA ASP A 594 9.62 -3.55 27.10
C ASP A 594 10.34 -4.51 26.13
N LEU A 595 11.60 -4.21 25.83
CA LEU A 595 12.45 -5.02 24.95
C LEU A 595 13.01 -6.29 25.63
N SER A 596 12.70 -6.52 26.90
CA SER A 596 12.99 -7.77 27.60
C SER A 596 11.95 -8.86 27.30
N ASP A 597 10.71 -8.47 27.01
CA ASP A 597 9.69 -9.37 26.48
C ASP A 597 9.98 -9.64 25.00
N LYS A 598 10.53 -10.82 24.70
CA LYS A 598 10.89 -11.22 23.34
C LYS A 598 9.68 -11.50 22.43
N PHE A 599 8.47 -11.62 22.99
CA PHE A 599 7.23 -11.85 22.25
C PHE A 599 6.43 -10.56 22.03
N GLY A 600 6.79 -9.48 22.73
CA GLY A 600 6.13 -8.18 22.66
C GLY A 600 5.97 -7.66 21.22
N ALA A 601 4.80 -7.07 20.95
CA ALA A 601 4.39 -6.64 19.61
C ALA A 601 4.58 -7.73 18.54
N ILE A 602 4.25 -8.97 18.92
CA ILE A 602 4.30 -10.16 18.06
C ILE A 602 5.71 -10.40 17.49
N GLY A 603 6.69 -10.37 18.40
CA GLY A 603 8.10 -10.63 18.09
C GLY A 603 8.90 -9.41 17.62
N ALA A 604 8.25 -8.26 17.38
CA ALA A 604 8.92 -7.05 16.96
C ALA A 604 9.94 -6.55 18.01
N THR A 605 9.66 -6.66 19.31
CA THR A 605 10.59 -6.22 20.39
C THR A 605 11.95 -6.92 20.29
N ALA A 606 11.96 -8.23 20.01
CA ALA A 606 13.17 -9.00 19.82
C ALA A 606 13.98 -8.50 18.62
N MET A 607 13.31 -8.26 17.49
CA MET A 607 13.96 -7.74 16.28
C MET A 607 14.44 -6.31 16.44
N THR A 608 13.66 -5.43 17.07
CA THR A 608 14.07 -4.07 17.42
C THR A 608 15.37 -4.09 18.22
N LYS A 609 15.46 -4.95 19.24
CA LYS A 609 16.67 -5.11 20.05
C LYS A 609 17.84 -5.67 19.24
N ALA A 610 17.60 -6.70 18.41
CA ALA A 610 18.62 -7.34 17.59
C ALA A 610 19.20 -6.40 16.52
N ALA A 611 18.36 -5.55 15.92
CA ALA A 611 18.76 -4.54 14.94
C ALA A 611 19.23 -3.22 15.56
N GLY A 612 19.18 -3.06 16.90
CA GLY A 612 19.63 -1.84 17.58
C GLY A 612 18.74 -0.62 17.32
N LEU A 613 17.45 -0.82 17.02
CA LEU A 613 16.52 0.25 16.66
C LEU A 613 16.17 1.17 17.84
N GLN A 614 16.37 0.73 19.09
CA GLN A 614 16.17 1.54 20.29
C GLN A 614 17.08 2.77 20.38
N PHE A 615 18.13 2.84 19.55
CA PHE A 615 19.03 3.98 19.46
C PHE A 615 18.65 4.95 18.33
N ILE A 616 17.60 4.64 17.57
CA ILE A 616 17.11 5.50 16.49
C ILE A 616 16.08 6.47 17.07
N PRO A 617 16.29 7.79 16.97
CA PRO A 617 15.35 8.78 17.47
C PRO A 617 14.04 8.74 16.69
N GLN A 618 12.92 9.05 17.36
CA GLN A 618 11.67 9.39 16.68
C GLN A 618 11.82 10.69 15.89
N GLY A 619 10.95 10.89 14.90
CA GLY A 619 10.93 12.09 14.08
C GLY A 619 9.64 12.22 13.29
N GLY A 620 9.58 13.23 12.44
CA GLY A 620 8.44 13.49 11.57
C GLY A 620 8.71 14.68 10.67
N GLU A 621 9.49 14.45 9.62
CA GLU A 621 9.98 15.51 8.74
C GLU A 621 10.03 15.03 7.29
N LEU A 622 9.75 15.94 6.36
CA LEU A 622 10.08 15.79 4.95
C LEU A 622 11.45 16.45 4.69
N ASN A 623 12.38 15.67 4.14
CA ASN A 623 13.73 16.13 3.80
C ASN A 623 13.86 16.22 2.28
N VAL A 624 14.26 17.38 1.76
CA VAL A 624 14.38 17.59 0.31
C VAL A 624 15.78 18.01 -0.08
N PHE A 625 16.27 17.44 -1.18
CA PHE A 625 17.62 17.55 -1.68
C PHE A 625 17.64 18.01 -3.14
N ARG A 626 18.71 18.70 -3.54
CA ARG A 626 19.05 18.94 -4.95
C ARG A 626 20.56 19.07 -5.13
N VAL A 627 20.99 19.05 -6.38
CA VAL A 627 22.38 19.34 -6.74
C VAL A 627 22.61 20.86 -6.72
N TYR A 628 23.77 21.28 -6.23
CA TYR A 628 24.29 22.64 -6.36
C TYR A 628 25.49 22.61 -7.30
N GLU A 629 25.66 23.66 -8.11
CA GLU A 629 26.76 23.77 -9.08
C GLU A 629 28.14 23.79 -8.41
#